data_AF-A0A2V8EJ87-F1
#
_entry.id   AF-A0A2V8EJ87-F1
#
_cell.length_a   1.000
_cell.length_b   1.000
_cell.length_c   1.000
_cell.angle_alpha   90.00
_cell.angle_beta   90.00
_cell.angle_gamma   90.00
#
_symmetry.space_group_name_H-M   'P 1'
#
loop_
_entity.id
_entity.type
_entity.pdbx_description
1 polymer ?
#
loop_
_entity_poly.entity_id
_entity_poly.type
_entity_poly.pdbx_seq_one_letter_code
_entity_poly.pdbx_strand_id
1 'polypeptide(L)'
;MLLALGAANLASAQDVGGATTTNTADAPTIRVGGAIYADYVYQQNPPVTDADGNSVKLNQFNIGRAYINVVGQISHLISFRITPDVTRQGGAADNLNGSLVFRLKYTYVQLNLDDWMTKGSWAQFGIQKTPWVAFFEDIYRYRFQGTTFTERETSPTGTNMLSSADAGATFHYNFPSNYGDVHVGVYNGEFYFKPEVNNTKAFQVRGSFRPFAGGPDALKGVRAHVVYIGDSYVENGERNRLVGSVTLEHPYLHAGYDYIDTHDQTSITKAELKGQGWSVWATPRSKIGLEALLRWDNFTPQDSCIAPAASPALCPSTVIANGVPVPPGSQIRRRQRARRERAADRLRPLQVRQLRRQGQSRAEEVRSALVGELVRTSERPGVSQRRRP
;
A
#
# COMPACT_ATOMS: atom_id res chain seq x y z
N MET A 1 -7.67 19.53 16.01
CA MET A 1 -8.38 19.03 17.20
C MET A 1 -9.66 18.38 16.70
N LEU A 2 -9.74 17.04 16.76
CA LEU A 2 -10.87 16.26 16.25
C LEU A 2 -11.45 15.46 17.42
N LEU A 3 -12.72 15.68 17.75
CA LEU A 3 -13.41 14.97 18.82
C LEU A 3 -14.20 13.82 18.18
N ALA A 4 -13.90 12.58 18.58
CA ALA A 4 -14.60 11.39 18.09
C ALA A 4 -15.05 10.53 19.27
N LEU A 5 -16.36 10.35 19.41
CA LEU A 5 -16.96 9.39 20.34
C LEU A 5 -17.26 8.10 19.57
N GLY A 6 -16.75 6.96 20.06
CA GLY A 6 -17.02 5.65 19.49
C GLY A 6 -17.34 4.64 20.58
N ALA A 7 -18.59 4.17 20.63
CA ALA A 7 -18.98 3.03 21.45
C ALA A 7 -18.89 1.76 20.60
N ALA A 8 -18.07 0.80 21.03
CA ALA A 8 -17.97 -0.52 20.40
C ALA A 8 -18.66 -1.57 21.27
N ASN A 9 -19.82 -2.08 20.82
CA ASN A 9 -20.42 -3.27 21.40
C ASN A 9 -19.75 -4.52 20.80
N LEU A 10 -19.37 -5.46 21.66
CA LEU A 10 -18.90 -6.78 21.25
C LEU A 10 -20.09 -7.61 20.77
N ALA A 11 -20.09 -8.01 19.49
CA ALA A 11 -21.07 -8.95 18.96
C ALA A 11 -20.77 -10.37 19.47
N SER A 12 -21.79 -11.06 19.97
CA SER A 12 -21.73 -12.48 20.31
C SER A 12 -21.73 -13.34 19.05
N ALA A 13 -20.97 -14.43 19.05
CA ALA A 13 -20.99 -15.42 17.98
C ALA A 13 -22.21 -16.35 18.13
N GLN A 14 -22.82 -16.75 17.01
CA GLN A 14 -23.71 -17.90 16.96
C GLN A 14 -22.90 -19.15 16.57
N ASP A 15 -23.12 -20.25 17.29
CA ASP A 15 -22.58 -21.56 16.91
C ASP A 15 -23.30 -22.12 15.68
N VAL A 16 -22.54 -22.46 14.65
CA VAL A 16 -23.01 -23.28 13.52
C VAL A 16 -22.64 -24.72 13.84
N GLY A 17 -23.59 -25.48 14.38
CA GLY A 17 -23.35 -26.85 14.85
C GLY A 17 -23.05 -27.84 13.72
N GLY A 18 -22.16 -28.81 13.97
CA GLY A 18 -21.80 -29.78 12.94
C GLY A 18 -20.69 -30.81 13.23
N ALA A 19 -20.39 -31.16 14.50
CA ALA A 19 -19.56 -32.34 14.81
C ALA A 19 -19.77 -32.82 16.25
N THR A 20 -20.01 -34.12 16.45
CA THR A 20 -20.11 -34.73 17.78
C THR A 20 -18.71 -35.02 18.32
N THR A 21 -18.00 -33.99 18.80
CA THR A 21 -16.69 -34.19 19.45
C THR A 21 -16.90 -34.71 20.88
N THR A 22 -16.22 -35.80 21.22
CA THR A 22 -16.31 -36.43 22.55
C THR A 22 -15.69 -35.57 23.66
N ASN A 23 -14.87 -34.58 23.31
CA ASN A 23 -14.55 -33.42 24.13
C ASN A 23 -15.24 -32.18 23.54
N THR A 24 -16.05 -31.49 24.35
CA THR A 24 -16.65 -30.20 23.99
C THR A 24 -15.62 -29.08 23.82
N ALA A 25 -14.41 -29.25 24.39
CA ALA A 25 -13.28 -28.33 24.21
C ALA A 25 -12.64 -28.37 22.81
N ASP A 26 -12.86 -29.46 22.05
CA ASP A 26 -12.32 -29.66 20.70
C ASP A 26 -13.36 -29.52 19.58
N ALA A 27 -14.55 -29.03 19.90
CA ALA A 27 -15.58 -28.75 18.90
C ALA A 27 -15.08 -27.68 17.92
N PRO A 28 -15.11 -27.94 16.59
CA PRO A 28 -14.70 -26.94 15.62
C PRO A 28 -15.69 -25.77 15.64
N THR A 29 -15.16 -24.54 15.68
CA THR A 29 -15.96 -23.31 15.67
C THR A 29 -15.53 -22.40 14.53
N ILE A 30 -16.49 -21.69 13.94
CA ILE A 30 -16.24 -20.66 12.92
C ILE A 30 -17.00 -19.41 13.31
N ARG A 31 -16.32 -18.27 13.31
CA ARG A 31 -16.87 -16.95 13.62
C ARG A 31 -16.68 -16.04 12.42
N VAL A 32 -17.78 -15.43 11.99
CA VAL A 32 -17.79 -14.41 10.94
C VAL A 32 -18.14 -13.07 11.56
N GLY A 33 -17.36 -12.03 11.28
CA GLY A 33 -17.61 -10.69 11.80
C GLY A 33 -16.97 -9.60 10.94
N GLY A 34 -17.53 -8.40 10.95
CA GLY A 34 -17.08 -7.30 10.10
C GLY A 34 -16.68 -6.05 10.88
N ALA A 35 -15.87 -5.20 10.26
CA ALA A 35 -15.59 -3.84 10.74
C ALA A 35 -15.33 -2.92 9.54
N ILE A 36 -15.92 -1.72 9.54
CA ILE A 36 -15.78 -0.72 8.48
C ILE A 36 -15.30 0.58 9.11
N TYR A 37 -14.29 1.19 8.50
CA TYR A 37 -13.73 2.48 8.90
C TYR A 37 -14.08 3.49 7.82
N ALA A 38 -15.18 4.21 8.01
CA ALA A 38 -15.61 5.31 7.16
C ALA A 38 -15.18 6.64 7.78
N ASP A 39 -14.59 7.52 6.97
CA ASP A 39 -14.05 8.80 7.39
C ASP A 39 -14.47 9.93 6.44
N TYR A 40 -14.55 11.15 6.99
CA TYR A 40 -14.68 12.39 6.21
C TYR A 40 -13.45 13.24 6.50
N VAL A 41 -12.71 13.62 5.46
CA VAL A 41 -11.46 14.35 5.56
C VAL A 41 -11.54 15.65 4.77
N TYR A 42 -11.25 16.75 5.46
CA TYR A 42 -11.01 18.06 4.88
C TYR A 42 -9.56 18.50 5.16
N GLN A 43 -8.71 18.49 4.13
CA GLN A 43 -7.32 18.92 4.23
C GLN A 43 -7.20 20.40 3.90
N GLN A 44 -6.96 21.22 4.92
CA GLN A 44 -6.77 22.66 4.74
C GLN A 44 -5.45 23.00 4.04
N ASN A 45 -4.37 22.29 4.41
CA ASN A 45 -3.01 22.43 3.88
C ASN A 45 -2.24 21.08 4.00
N PRO A 46 -1.24 20.82 3.14
CA PRO A 46 -1.02 21.51 1.86
C PRO A 46 -2.21 21.26 0.91
N PRO A 47 -2.50 22.15 -0.04
CA PRO A 47 -3.46 21.85 -1.09
C PRO A 47 -2.94 20.72 -2.00
N VAL A 48 -3.87 20.01 -2.64
CA VAL A 48 -3.58 18.96 -3.63
C VAL A 48 -3.79 19.49 -5.04
N THR A 49 -3.08 18.93 -6.02
CA THR A 49 -3.26 19.29 -7.43
C THR A 49 -4.30 18.38 -8.08
N ASP A 50 -5.30 18.95 -8.74
CA ASP A 50 -6.30 18.18 -9.49
C ASP A 50 -5.78 17.68 -10.86
N ALA A 51 -6.63 17.00 -11.62
CA ALA A 51 -6.28 16.44 -12.93
C ALA A 51 -5.92 17.50 -14.00
N ASP A 52 -6.46 18.72 -13.87
CA ASP A 52 -6.26 19.83 -14.80
C ASP A 52 -5.06 20.72 -14.42
N GLY A 53 -4.60 20.60 -13.16
CA GLY A 53 -3.44 21.29 -12.61
C GLY A 53 -3.78 22.38 -11.59
N ASN A 54 -5.04 22.49 -11.16
CA ASN A 54 -5.46 23.50 -10.18
C ASN A 54 -5.09 23.09 -8.76
N SER A 55 -4.79 24.08 -7.92
CA SER A 55 -4.56 23.90 -6.49
C SER A 55 -5.89 23.88 -5.75
N VAL A 56 -6.27 22.74 -5.18
CA VAL A 56 -7.57 22.52 -4.51
C VAL A 56 -7.36 21.97 -3.10
N LYS A 57 -8.34 22.15 -2.21
CA LYS A 57 -8.33 21.52 -0.88
C LYS A 57 -8.99 20.15 -0.98
N LEU A 58 -8.34 19.11 -0.45
CA LEU A 58 -8.91 17.77 -0.44
C LEU A 58 -10.14 17.76 0.47
N ASN A 59 -11.28 17.37 -0.08
CA ASN A 59 -12.53 17.17 0.64
C ASN A 59 -13.13 15.85 0.13
N GLN A 60 -13.17 14.83 1.00
CA GLN A 60 -13.62 13.50 0.60
C GLN A 60 -14.30 12.73 1.73
N PHE A 61 -15.32 11.95 1.35
CA PHE A 61 -15.72 10.76 2.09
C PHE A 61 -14.87 9.58 1.65
N ASN A 62 -14.44 8.77 2.60
CA ASN A 62 -13.53 7.67 2.36
C ASN A 62 -13.92 6.45 3.19
N ILE A 63 -13.52 5.26 2.71
CA ILE A 63 -13.55 4.02 3.47
C ILE A 63 -12.11 3.52 3.47
N GLY A 64 -11.35 3.87 4.51
CA GLY A 64 -9.94 3.53 4.60
C GLY A 64 -9.70 2.03 4.82
N ARG A 65 -10.66 1.34 5.45
CA ARG A 65 -10.60 -0.10 5.77
C ARG A 65 -12.00 -0.70 5.82
N ALA A 66 -12.11 -1.94 5.37
CA ALA A 66 -13.32 -2.76 5.52
C ALA A 66 -12.89 -4.22 5.60
N TYR A 67 -13.19 -4.86 6.74
CA TYR A 67 -12.76 -6.21 7.06
C TYR A 67 -13.96 -7.16 7.06
N ILE A 68 -13.77 -8.33 6.46
CA ILE A 68 -14.64 -9.50 6.63
C ILE A 68 -13.79 -10.58 7.31
N ASN A 69 -13.89 -10.67 8.63
CA ASN A 69 -13.11 -11.63 9.41
C ASN A 69 -13.85 -12.96 9.42
N VAL A 70 -13.22 -14.00 8.84
CA VAL A 70 -13.59 -15.40 9.06
C VAL A 70 -12.46 -16.00 9.90
N VAL A 71 -12.77 -16.33 11.16
CA VAL A 71 -11.83 -16.94 12.10
C VAL A 71 -12.39 -18.29 12.50
N GLY A 72 -11.59 -19.34 12.40
CA GLY A 72 -12.01 -20.68 12.81
C GLY A 72 -11.00 -21.35 13.73
N GLN A 73 -11.51 -22.12 14.68
CA GLN A 73 -10.76 -23.06 15.50
C GLN A 73 -11.18 -24.47 15.04
N ILE A 74 -10.23 -25.29 14.58
CA ILE A 74 -10.50 -26.66 14.12
C ILE A 74 -10.38 -27.65 15.29
N SER A 75 -9.42 -27.40 16.19
CA SER A 75 -9.18 -28.10 17.45
C SER A 75 -8.43 -27.16 18.40
N HIS A 76 -8.15 -27.55 19.64
CA HIS A 76 -7.26 -26.78 20.53
C HIS A 76 -5.90 -26.49 19.87
N LEU A 77 -5.39 -27.38 19.02
CA LEU A 77 -4.12 -27.23 18.30
C LEU A 77 -4.19 -26.32 17.08
N ILE A 78 -5.25 -26.37 16.26
CA ILE A 78 -5.23 -25.73 14.93
C ILE A 78 -6.31 -24.66 14.82
N SER A 79 -5.92 -23.46 14.40
CA SER A 79 -6.82 -22.36 14.05
C SER A 79 -6.45 -21.72 12.72
N PHE A 80 -7.35 -20.95 12.13
CA PHE A 80 -7.12 -20.23 10.89
C PHE A 80 -7.82 -18.88 10.89
N ARG A 81 -7.32 -17.96 10.05
CA ARG A 81 -7.95 -16.66 9.80
C ARG A 81 -7.87 -16.27 8.34
N ILE A 82 -9.02 -15.89 7.79
CA ILE A 82 -9.16 -15.21 6.51
C ILE A 82 -9.74 -13.82 6.79
N THR A 83 -9.12 -12.77 6.28
CA THR A 83 -9.56 -11.40 6.40
C THR A 83 -9.03 -10.60 5.20
N PRO A 84 -9.89 -10.21 4.25
CA PRO A 84 -9.53 -9.20 3.27
C PRO A 84 -9.63 -7.81 3.90
N ASP A 85 -8.89 -6.87 3.34
CA ASP A 85 -8.98 -5.42 3.58
C ASP A 85 -9.32 -4.75 2.23
N VAL A 86 -9.76 -3.50 2.26
CA VAL A 86 -9.97 -2.73 1.02
C VAL A 86 -8.77 -1.84 0.69
N THR A 87 -8.66 -1.49 -0.58
CA THR A 87 -7.83 -0.38 -1.05
C THR A 87 -8.50 0.26 -2.27
N ARG A 88 -8.19 1.52 -2.56
CA ARG A 88 -8.71 2.19 -3.76
C ARG A 88 -7.74 1.95 -4.91
N GLN A 89 -8.22 1.32 -5.99
CA GLN A 89 -7.37 0.97 -7.12
C GLN A 89 -6.95 2.24 -7.88
N GLY A 90 -5.64 2.48 -7.98
CA GLY A 90 -5.06 3.67 -8.61
C GLY A 90 -4.30 3.35 -9.89
N GLY A 91 -5.02 3.10 -10.99
CA GLY A 91 -4.42 2.66 -12.25
C GLY A 91 -5.18 3.17 -13.46
N ALA A 92 -4.66 4.18 -14.17
CA ALA A 92 -5.38 4.89 -15.24
C ALA A 92 -5.76 4.07 -16.50
N ALA A 93 -5.40 2.79 -16.55
CA ALA A 93 -5.73 1.84 -17.61
C ALA A 93 -6.49 0.59 -17.11
N ASP A 94 -6.86 0.56 -15.83
CA ASP A 94 -7.59 -0.53 -15.17
C ASP A 94 -9.11 -0.25 -15.21
N ASN A 95 -9.94 -1.27 -15.46
CA ASN A 95 -11.40 -1.14 -15.41
C ASN A 95 -11.93 -0.99 -13.97
N LEU A 96 -11.10 -1.26 -12.97
CA LEU A 96 -11.39 -1.05 -11.54
C LEU A 96 -10.87 0.30 -11.02
N ASN A 97 -10.30 1.16 -11.87
CA ASN A 97 -9.70 2.44 -11.45
C ASN A 97 -10.69 3.33 -10.67
N GLY A 98 -10.30 3.75 -9.46
CA GLY A 98 -11.12 4.55 -8.54
C GLY A 98 -12.06 3.74 -7.65
N SER A 99 -12.34 2.48 -7.98
CA SER A 99 -13.13 1.56 -7.15
C SER A 99 -12.37 1.13 -5.90
N LEU A 100 -13.12 0.76 -4.86
CA LEU A 100 -12.58 0.01 -3.73
C LEU A 100 -12.53 -1.48 -4.11
N VAL A 101 -11.35 -2.08 -4.00
CA VAL A 101 -11.10 -3.49 -4.28
C VAL A 101 -10.67 -4.20 -3.00
N PHE A 102 -11.14 -5.43 -2.81
CA PHE A 102 -10.69 -6.28 -1.71
C PHE A 102 -9.34 -6.95 -2.04
N ARG A 103 -8.43 -6.96 -1.07
CA ARG A 103 -7.15 -7.68 -1.08
C ARG A 103 -7.02 -8.52 0.18
N LEU A 104 -6.45 -9.71 0.08
CA LEU A 104 -6.19 -10.56 1.26
C LEU A 104 -5.15 -9.89 2.16
N LYS A 105 -5.40 -9.83 3.47
CA LYS A 105 -4.49 -9.22 4.46
C LYS A 105 -4.12 -10.16 5.60
N TYR A 106 -5.06 -10.96 6.06
CA TYR A 106 -4.78 -12.13 6.88
C TYR A 106 -5.33 -13.35 6.16
N THR A 107 -4.50 -14.34 5.91
CA THR A 107 -4.83 -15.63 5.28
C THR A 107 -3.76 -16.60 5.76
N TYR A 108 -3.95 -17.10 6.99
CA TYR A 108 -2.97 -17.93 7.67
C TYR A 108 -3.62 -19.07 8.45
N VAL A 109 -2.82 -20.11 8.71
CA VAL A 109 -3.08 -21.19 9.67
C VAL A 109 -2.14 -21.00 10.86
N GLN A 110 -2.63 -21.28 12.06
CA GLN A 110 -1.89 -21.23 13.31
C GLN A 110 -1.90 -22.61 13.98
N LEU A 111 -0.73 -23.04 14.43
CA LEU A 111 -0.55 -24.15 15.36
C LEU A 111 -0.33 -23.58 16.77
N ASN A 112 -1.26 -23.84 17.68
CA ASN A 112 -1.13 -23.53 19.10
C ASN A 112 -0.22 -24.56 19.75
N LEU A 113 0.68 -24.11 20.62
CA LEU A 113 1.73 -24.94 21.24
C LEU A 113 1.57 -25.04 22.76
N ASP A 114 0.41 -24.66 23.28
CA ASP A 114 0.06 -24.59 24.71
C ASP A 114 0.22 -25.93 25.48
N ASP A 115 0.23 -27.05 24.76
CA ASP A 115 0.41 -28.41 25.29
C ASP A 115 1.89 -28.80 25.45
N TRP A 116 2.80 -28.13 24.73
CA TRP A 116 4.24 -28.41 24.72
C TRP A 116 5.09 -27.24 25.24
N MET A 117 4.48 -26.05 25.37
CA MET A 117 5.13 -24.79 25.70
C MET A 117 4.27 -23.98 26.68
N THR A 118 4.75 -22.80 27.06
CA THR A 118 3.97 -21.81 27.80
C THR A 118 2.72 -21.38 27.03
N LYS A 119 1.59 -21.24 27.74
CA LYS A 119 0.31 -20.88 27.12
C LYS A 119 0.35 -19.56 26.34
N GLY A 120 -0.29 -19.53 25.19
CA GLY A 120 -0.23 -18.46 24.21
C GLY A 120 1.03 -18.49 23.33
N SER A 121 1.75 -19.61 23.29
CA SER A 121 2.82 -19.85 22.32
C SER A 121 2.26 -20.53 21.07
N TRP A 122 2.73 -20.16 19.89
CA TRP A 122 2.17 -20.61 18.63
C TRP A 122 3.14 -20.46 17.47
N ALA A 123 2.87 -21.16 16.37
CA ALA A 123 3.49 -20.93 15.06
C ALA A 123 2.41 -20.57 14.03
N GLN A 124 2.71 -19.68 13.08
CA GLN A 124 1.78 -19.26 12.02
C GLN A 124 2.44 -19.36 10.63
N PHE A 125 1.66 -19.79 9.64
CA PHE A 125 2.06 -19.86 8.24
C PHE A 125 1.02 -19.21 7.32
N GLY A 126 1.48 -18.40 6.37
CA GLY A 126 0.65 -17.67 5.41
C GLY A 126 0.77 -16.15 5.56
N ILE A 127 -0.22 -15.41 5.06
CA ILE A 127 -0.29 -13.94 5.19
C ILE A 127 -0.80 -13.60 6.58
N GLN A 128 0.03 -13.00 7.42
CA GLN A 128 -0.17 -12.94 8.87
C GLN A 128 0.27 -11.60 9.47
N LYS A 129 0.01 -11.39 10.77
CA LYS A 129 0.48 -10.20 11.50
C LYS A 129 2.01 -10.15 11.52
N THR A 130 2.59 -8.98 11.19
CA THR A 130 4.02 -8.72 11.48
C THR A 130 4.27 -8.64 13.00
N PRO A 131 5.50 -8.85 13.51
CA PRO A 131 5.75 -8.87 14.95
C PRO A 131 5.52 -7.55 15.65
N TRP A 132 5.64 -6.41 14.95
CA TRP A 132 5.57 -5.08 15.54
C TRP A 132 4.21 -4.40 15.41
N VAL A 133 3.82 -3.98 14.20
CA VAL A 133 2.74 -3.00 14.00
C VAL A 133 1.42 -3.48 14.61
N ALA A 134 1.04 -4.73 14.32
CA ALA A 134 -0.20 -5.31 14.83
C ALA A 134 -0.18 -5.69 16.32
N PHE A 135 0.99 -5.74 16.96
CA PHE A 135 1.17 -5.88 18.41
C PHE A 135 1.09 -4.52 19.10
N PHE A 136 1.78 -3.54 18.54
CA PHE A 136 1.81 -2.18 19.06
C PHE A 136 0.44 -1.50 18.96
N GLU A 137 -0.34 -1.80 17.92
CA GLU A 137 -1.74 -1.38 17.80
C GLU A 137 -2.63 -1.84 18.97
N ASP A 138 -2.42 -3.04 19.50
CA ASP A 138 -3.22 -3.57 20.61
C ASP A 138 -2.93 -2.78 21.91
N ILE A 139 -1.73 -2.21 22.06
CA ILE A 139 -1.32 -1.31 23.17
C ILE A 139 -1.77 0.14 22.91
N TYR A 140 -1.57 0.64 21.68
CA TYR A 140 -1.83 2.01 21.24
C TYR A 140 -3.33 2.33 21.09
N ARG A 141 -4.14 1.35 20.65
CA ARG A 141 -5.61 1.34 20.60
C ARG A 141 -6.30 2.38 19.69
N TYR A 142 -5.63 3.46 19.27
CA TYR A 142 -6.22 4.56 18.49
C TYR A 142 -6.12 4.38 16.97
N ARG A 143 -6.24 3.15 16.50
CA ARG A 143 -6.11 2.78 15.07
C ARG A 143 -7.15 3.43 14.14
N PHE A 144 -8.24 3.95 14.69
CA PHE A 144 -9.23 4.73 13.92
C PHE A 144 -8.70 6.12 13.52
N GLN A 145 -7.75 6.69 14.25
CA GLN A 145 -7.14 7.99 13.91
C GLN A 145 -6.15 7.86 12.75
N GLY A 146 -5.60 6.66 12.53
CA GLY A 146 -4.70 6.37 11.42
C GLY A 146 -3.67 5.28 11.76
N THR A 147 -2.56 5.32 11.03
CA THR A 147 -1.37 4.48 11.26
C THR A 147 -0.64 4.86 12.54
N THR A 148 0.06 3.89 13.15
CA THR A 148 1.05 4.19 14.20
C THR A 148 2.15 5.07 13.61
N PHE A 149 2.91 5.78 14.45
CA PHE A 149 4.04 6.61 13.98
C PHE A 149 4.97 5.83 13.04
N THR A 150 5.42 4.65 13.50
CA THR A 150 6.35 3.76 12.80
C THR A 150 5.80 3.17 11.49
N GLU A 151 4.49 3.09 11.31
CA GLU A 151 3.86 2.70 10.04
C GLU A 151 3.53 3.91 9.15
N ARG A 152 3.33 5.12 9.72
CA ARG A 152 2.94 6.32 8.94
C ARG A 152 4.07 6.88 8.09
N GLU A 153 5.25 6.94 8.66
CA GLU A 153 6.41 7.49 7.98
C GLU A 153 6.70 6.68 6.71
N THR A 154 7.15 7.37 5.66
CA THR A 154 7.19 6.83 4.30
C THR A 154 8.64 6.54 3.89
N SER A 155 8.89 5.33 3.42
CA SER A 155 10.19 4.87 2.92
C SER A 155 10.59 5.66 1.66
N PRO A 156 11.90 5.69 1.30
CA PRO A 156 12.40 6.25 0.05
C PRO A 156 11.73 5.71 -1.23
N THR A 157 10.98 4.60 -1.16
CA THR A 157 10.20 4.03 -2.27
C THR A 157 8.75 4.54 -2.36
N GLY A 158 8.34 5.46 -1.49
CA GLY A 158 6.99 6.04 -1.49
C GLY A 158 5.92 5.16 -0.83
N THR A 159 6.31 4.13 -0.07
CA THR A 159 5.40 3.25 0.71
C THR A 159 5.67 3.35 2.20
N ASN A 160 4.72 2.91 3.04
CA ASN A 160 4.89 2.83 4.50
C ASN A 160 6.20 2.13 4.90
N MET A 161 6.87 2.62 5.96
CA MET A 161 8.15 2.09 6.43
C MET A 161 8.05 0.72 7.11
N LEU A 162 6.88 0.41 7.67
CA LEU A 162 6.48 -0.90 8.19
C LEU A 162 5.06 -1.23 7.69
N SER A 163 4.66 -2.49 7.80
CA SER A 163 3.30 -2.97 7.50
C SER A 163 2.69 -3.66 8.72
N SER A 164 1.35 -3.74 8.76
CA SER A 164 0.61 -4.55 9.74
C SER A 164 0.58 -6.05 9.42
N ALA A 165 0.81 -6.42 8.15
CA ALA A 165 0.77 -7.80 7.70
C ALA A 165 1.81 -8.11 6.60
N ASP A 166 2.24 -9.37 6.55
CA ASP A 166 3.28 -9.87 5.64
C ASP A 166 3.11 -11.40 5.46
N ALA A 167 3.57 -11.96 4.36
CA ALA A 167 3.48 -13.39 4.05
C ALA A 167 4.74 -14.12 4.51
N GLY A 168 4.60 -15.17 5.31
CA GLY A 168 5.76 -15.86 5.88
C GLY A 168 5.45 -17.04 6.80
N ALA A 169 6.46 -17.43 7.56
CA ALA A 169 6.41 -18.43 8.62
C ALA A 169 6.99 -17.84 9.91
N THR A 170 6.29 -17.99 11.03
CA THR A 170 6.63 -17.31 12.29
C THR A 170 6.37 -18.19 13.50
N PHE A 171 7.04 -17.83 14.60
CA PHE A 171 6.95 -18.48 15.89
C PHE A 171 6.89 -17.43 17.00
N HIS A 172 5.95 -17.60 17.92
CA HIS A 172 5.71 -16.75 19.07
C HIS A 172 5.81 -17.59 20.34
N TYR A 173 6.61 -17.14 21.30
CA TYR A 173 6.81 -17.81 22.57
C TYR A 173 6.59 -16.84 23.73
N ASN A 174 5.68 -17.18 24.64
CA ASN A 174 5.46 -16.42 25.86
C ASN A 174 6.47 -16.81 26.94
N PHE A 175 7.07 -15.86 27.64
CA PHE A 175 7.89 -16.22 28.80
C PHE A 175 7.00 -16.68 29.97
N PRO A 176 7.46 -17.65 30.79
CA PRO A 176 6.76 -18.05 32.00
C PRO A 176 6.44 -16.85 32.91
N SER A 177 5.41 -16.99 33.75
CA SER A 177 5.03 -15.96 34.74
C SER A 177 4.78 -14.55 34.16
N ASN A 178 4.41 -14.46 32.87
CA ASN A 178 4.10 -13.21 32.18
C ASN A 178 5.26 -12.18 32.12
N TYR A 179 6.52 -12.64 32.16
CA TYR A 179 7.69 -11.73 32.06
C TYR A 179 7.87 -11.06 30.69
N GLY A 180 7.14 -11.49 29.67
CA GLY A 180 7.27 -10.97 28.31
C GLY A 180 6.96 -12.03 27.27
N ASP A 181 7.47 -11.81 26.07
CA ASP A 181 7.30 -12.68 24.92
C ASP A 181 8.41 -12.43 23.88
N VAL A 182 8.62 -13.39 22.99
CA VAL A 182 9.45 -13.24 21.79
C VAL A 182 8.67 -13.72 20.57
N HIS A 183 8.77 -12.98 19.46
CA HIS A 183 8.14 -13.29 18.19
C HIS A 183 9.19 -13.19 17.08
N VAL A 184 9.51 -14.30 16.45
CA VAL A 184 10.50 -14.40 15.37
C VAL A 184 9.84 -14.94 14.10
N GLY A 185 10.27 -14.49 12.92
CA GLY A 185 9.72 -14.98 11.67
C GLY A 185 10.56 -14.63 10.43
N VAL A 186 10.31 -15.40 9.38
CA VAL A 186 10.85 -15.17 8.03
C VAL A 186 9.67 -14.86 7.10
N TYR A 187 9.79 -13.77 6.36
CA TYR A 187 8.71 -13.14 5.60
C TYR A 187 9.15 -12.76 4.18
N ASN A 188 8.19 -12.37 3.34
CA ASN A 188 8.45 -11.99 1.95
C ASN A 188 9.16 -10.62 1.81
N GLY A 189 9.04 -9.74 2.82
CA GLY A 189 9.64 -8.40 2.86
C GLY A 189 8.86 -7.33 2.09
N GLU A 190 8.09 -7.70 1.07
CA GLU A 190 7.27 -6.79 0.27
C GLU A 190 5.87 -6.52 0.85
N PHE A 191 5.59 -7.01 2.06
CA PHE A 191 4.30 -6.92 2.76
C PHE A 191 3.19 -7.75 2.09
N TYR A 192 1.99 -7.72 2.66
CA TYR A 192 0.82 -8.47 2.17
C TYR A 192 0.24 -8.03 0.81
N PHE A 193 0.72 -6.93 0.22
CA PHE A 193 0.05 -6.27 -0.92
C PHE A 193 0.93 -6.04 -2.15
N LYS A 194 2.11 -6.66 -2.21
CA LYS A 194 3.00 -6.65 -3.37
C LYS A 194 3.56 -8.05 -3.63
N PRO A 195 3.92 -8.37 -4.89
CA PRO A 195 4.74 -9.53 -5.20
C PRO A 195 6.19 -9.32 -4.75
N GLU A 196 6.91 -10.41 -4.50
CA GLU A 196 8.35 -10.39 -4.23
C GLU A 196 9.14 -9.95 -5.48
N VAL A 197 10.17 -9.13 -5.27
CA VAL A 197 10.99 -8.54 -6.37
C VAL A 197 12.47 -8.91 -6.32
N ASN A 198 12.89 -9.72 -5.34
CA ASN A 198 14.28 -10.13 -5.14
C ASN A 198 14.38 -11.58 -4.65
N ASN A 199 15.61 -12.07 -4.48
CA ASN A 199 15.95 -13.44 -4.05
C ASN A 199 16.13 -13.60 -2.53
N THR A 200 15.89 -12.55 -1.74
CA THR A 200 16.06 -12.54 -0.28
C THR A 200 14.74 -12.77 0.46
N LYS A 201 14.77 -12.77 1.80
CA LYS A 201 13.59 -12.84 2.68
C LYS A 201 13.83 -11.93 3.87
N ALA A 202 12.77 -11.27 4.35
CA ALA A 202 12.85 -10.45 5.55
C ALA A 202 12.90 -11.32 6.80
N PHE A 203 13.91 -11.13 7.65
CA PHE A 203 13.95 -11.67 9.00
C PHE A 203 13.43 -10.62 9.98
N GLN A 204 12.46 -11.00 10.83
CA GLN A 204 11.90 -10.10 11.84
C GLN A 204 11.93 -10.77 13.21
N VAL A 205 12.39 -10.05 14.22
CA VAL A 205 12.42 -10.51 15.62
C VAL A 205 11.98 -9.40 16.57
N ARG A 206 10.94 -9.65 17.36
CA ARG A 206 10.45 -8.78 18.43
C ARG A 206 10.64 -9.45 19.79
N GLY A 207 11.16 -8.70 20.75
CA GLY A 207 11.13 -9.04 22.18
C GLY A 207 10.26 -8.04 22.95
N SER A 208 9.52 -8.53 23.93
CA SER A 208 8.74 -7.75 24.89
C SER A 208 9.13 -8.19 26.29
N PHE A 209 9.29 -7.23 27.20
CA PHE A 209 9.74 -7.44 28.58
C PHE A 209 8.85 -6.66 29.56
N ARG A 210 8.43 -7.33 30.63
CA ARG A 210 7.56 -6.81 31.69
C ARG A 210 8.34 -6.80 33.01
N PRO A 211 9.16 -5.78 33.29
CA PRO A 211 10.09 -5.76 34.44
C PRO A 211 9.43 -6.02 35.79
N PHE A 212 8.16 -5.62 35.94
CA PHE A 212 7.41 -5.74 37.19
C PHE A 212 6.28 -6.78 37.12
N ALA A 213 6.39 -7.82 36.29
CA ALA A 213 5.35 -8.86 36.14
C ALA A 213 4.89 -9.46 37.50
N GLY A 214 5.84 -9.78 38.39
CA GLY A 214 5.60 -10.20 39.77
C GLY A 214 5.67 -9.08 40.82
N GLY A 215 5.76 -7.81 40.41
CA GLY A 215 5.94 -6.65 41.28
C GLY A 215 4.63 -6.03 41.79
N PRO A 216 4.67 -4.81 42.36
CA PRO A 216 3.48 -4.07 42.80
C PRO A 216 2.53 -3.78 41.64
N ASP A 217 1.21 -3.85 41.88
CA ASP A 217 0.18 -3.67 40.84
C ASP A 217 0.31 -2.35 40.07
N ALA A 218 0.72 -1.27 40.75
CA ALA A 218 0.95 0.05 40.14
C ALA A 218 2.04 0.05 39.05
N LEU A 219 2.97 -0.91 39.06
CA LEU A 219 4.09 -1.00 38.12
C LEU A 219 3.94 -2.12 37.07
N LYS A 220 2.99 -3.06 37.25
CA LYS A 220 2.72 -4.17 36.30
C LYS A 220 2.38 -3.69 34.88
N GLY A 221 1.92 -2.46 34.74
CA GLY A 221 1.63 -1.81 33.46
C GLY A 221 2.87 -1.40 32.65
N VAL A 222 4.04 -1.29 33.26
CA VAL A 222 5.28 -0.86 32.59
C VAL A 222 5.88 -2.01 31.79
N ARG A 223 6.14 -1.77 30.50
CA ARG A 223 6.71 -2.76 29.56
C ARG A 223 7.72 -2.09 28.63
N ALA A 224 8.72 -2.84 28.21
CA ALA A 224 9.70 -2.42 27.22
C ALA A 224 9.67 -3.40 26.05
N HIS A 225 9.76 -2.89 24.83
CA HIS A 225 9.65 -3.66 23.60
C HIS A 225 10.72 -3.26 22.61
N VAL A 226 11.23 -4.22 21.83
CA VAL A 226 12.14 -3.98 20.73
C VAL A 226 11.77 -4.87 19.55
N VAL A 227 11.88 -4.36 18.33
CA VAL A 227 11.87 -5.17 17.11
C VAL A 227 13.07 -4.81 16.23
N TYR A 228 13.68 -5.83 15.64
CA TYR A 228 14.57 -5.69 14.50
C TYR A 228 13.92 -6.34 13.27
N ILE A 229 14.01 -5.65 12.14
CA ILE A 229 13.61 -6.14 10.82
C ILE A 229 14.85 -5.99 9.94
N GLY A 230 15.42 -7.10 9.49
CA GLY A 230 16.48 -7.15 8.49
C GLY A 230 15.90 -7.65 7.18
N ASP A 231 16.08 -6.89 6.10
CA ASP A 231 15.46 -7.14 4.80
C ASP A 231 16.31 -6.49 3.69
N SER A 232 15.91 -6.57 2.43
CA SER A 232 16.61 -5.93 1.31
C SER A 232 15.64 -5.53 0.19
N TYR A 233 15.89 -4.38 -0.45
CA TYR A 233 15.14 -3.96 -1.65
C TYR A 233 15.57 -4.77 -2.88
N VAL A 234 16.87 -4.99 -3.01
CA VAL A 234 17.54 -5.77 -4.06
C VAL A 234 18.64 -6.60 -3.43
N GLU A 235 19.20 -7.55 -4.17
CA GLU A 235 20.39 -8.30 -3.71
C GLU A 235 21.51 -7.32 -3.28
N ASN A 236 21.97 -7.46 -2.02
CA ASN A 236 22.92 -6.57 -1.34
C ASN A 236 22.50 -5.09 -1.18
N GLY A 237 21.21 -4.76 -1.32
CA GLY A 237 20.66 -3.42 -1.04
C GLY A 237 19.78 -3.42 0.20
N GLU A 238 20.38 -3.19 1.37
CA GLU A 238 19.75 -3.41 2.68
C GLU A 238 18.49 -2.56 2.94
N ARG A 239 17.59 -3.09 3.78
CA ARG A 239 16.38 -2.44 4.28
C ARG A 239 16.16 -2.80 5.75
N ASN A 240 16.89 -2.15 6.66
CA ASN A 240 16.84 -2.48 8.08
C ASN A 240 15.95 -1.50 8.87
N ARG A 241 15.26 -2.01 9.89
CA ARG A 241 14.51 -1.23 10.89
C ARG A 241 14.87 -1.71 12.28
N LEU A 242 15.16 -0.80 13.18
CA LEU A 242 15.19 -1.04 14.62
C LEU A 242 14.15 -0.13 15.27
N VAL A 243 13.21 -0.71 16.01
CA VAL A 243 12.24 0.07 16.79
C VAL A 243 12.33 -0.34 18.24
N GLY A 244 12.46 0.65 19.14
CA GLY A 244 12.34 0.48 20.58
C GLY A 244 11.11 1.20 21.11
N SER A 245 10.48 0.67 22.15
CA SER A 245 9.36 1.34 22.82
C SER A 245 9.35 1.05 24.32
N VAL A 246 8.91 2.03 25.11
CA VAL A 246 8.55 1.87 26.52
C VAL A 246 7.11 2.32 26.70
N THR A 247 6.27 1.44 27.25
CA THR A 247 4.82 1.65 27.37
C THR A 247 4.33 1.46 28.80
N LEU A 248 3.32 2.25 29.19
CA LEU A 248 2.54 2.06 30.40
C LEU A 248 1.10 1.69 30.01
N GLU A 249 0.62 0.54 30.48
CA GLU A 249 -0.77 0.09 30.39
C GLU A 249 -1.45 0.16 31.77
N HIS A 250 -2.34 1.13 31.97
CA HIS A 250 -3.10 1.31 33.21
C HIS A 250 -4.61 1.55 32.88
N PRO A 251 -5.57 1.12 33.72
CA PRO A 251 -7.01 1.20 33.41
C PRO A 251 -7.54 2.59 33.03
N TYR A 252 -6.85 3.67 33.45
CA TYR A 252 -7.21 5.06 33.17
C TYR A 252 -6.20 5.80 32.27
N LEU A 253 -5.12 5.14 31.84
CA LEU A 253 -4.06 5.74 31.03
C LEU A 253 -3.28 4.65 30.29
N HIS A 254 -3.26 4.68 28.96
CA HIS A 254 -2.15 4.08 28.21
C HIS A 254 -1.22 5.20 27.77
N ALA A 255 0.09 4.99 27.82
CA ALA A 255 1.08 5.94 27.32
C ALA A 255 2.30 5.22 26.78
N GLY A 256 3.06 5.87 25.91
CA GLY A 256 4.28 5.31 25.35
C GLY A 256 5.27 6.34 24.83
N TYR A 257 6.53 5.93 24.81
CA TYR A 257 7.60 6.53 24.02
C TYR A 257 8.10 5.50 23.01
N ASP A 258 8.14 5.88 21.75
CA ASP A 258 8.60 5.05 20.63
C ASP A 258 9.81 5.72 19.98
N TYR A 259 10.81 4.93 19.59
CA TYR A 259 11.96 5.37 18.79
C TYR A 259 12.16 4.40 17.63
N ILE A 260 12.47 4.94 16.44
CA ILE A 260 12.81 4.17 15.24
C ILE A 260 14.13 4.66 14.66
N ASP A 261 15.01 3.72 14.32
CA ASP A 261 16.15 3.90 13.45
C ASP A 261 15.96 3.05 12.18
N THR A 262 16.39 3.58 11.04
CA THR A 262 16.18 2.99 9.72
C THR A 262 17.41 3.12 8.84
N HIS A 263 17.60 2.11 8.00
CA HIS A 263 18.60 2.06 6.94
C HIS A 263 17.93 1.57 5.65
N ASP A 264 18.20 2.23 4.53
CA ASP A 264 17.61 1.96 3.23
C ASP A 264 18.64 2.15 2.11
N GLN A 265 18.95 1.09 1.36
CA GLN A 265 19.74 1.14 0.14
C GLN A 265 18.91 0.59 -1.05
N THR A 266 18.11 1.46 -1.66
CA THR A 266 17.15 1.09 -2.73
C THR A 266 17.80 0.61 -4.05
N SER A 267 19.12 0.59 -4.13
CA SER A 267 19.95 -0.06 -5.16
C SER A 267 21.40 -0.01 -4.70
N ILE A 268 22.20 -1.04 -5.00
CA ILE A 268 23.66 -1.05 -4.73
C ILE A 268 24.43 0.13 -5.37
N THR A 269 23.83 0.81 -6.36
CA THR A 269 24.41 1.99 -7.03
C THR A 269 23.93 3.33 -6.48
N LYS A 270 22.99 3.31 -5.51
CA LYS A 270 22.48 4.51 -4.84
C LYS A 270 23.12 4.67 -3.46
N ALA A 271 23.13 5.91 -2.98
CA ALA A 271 23.52 6.21 -1.62
C ALA A 271 22.65 5.46 -0.60
N GLU A 272 23.27 5.03 0.50
CA GLU A 272 22.57 4.65 1.72
C GLU A 272 21.75 5.84 2.24
N LEU A 273 20.55 5.55 2.71
CA LEU A 273 19.65 6.49 3.36
C LEU A 273 19.44 5.98 4.78
N LYS A 274 19.85 6.73 5.80
CA LYS A 274 19.49 6.43 7.18
C LYS A 274 18.40 7.40 7.63
N GLY A 275 17.68 7.09 8.70
CA GLY A 275 16.59 7.93 9.15
C GLY A 275 16.16 7.56 10.56
N GLN A 276 15.87 8.56 11.38
CA GLN A 276 15.53 8.35 12.78
C GLN A 276 14.35 9.22 13.20
N GLY A 277 13.61 8.75 14.20
CA GLY A 277 12.55 9.54 14.78
C GLY A 277 11.96 8.93 16.04
N TRP A 278 11.06 9.67 16.66
CA TRP A 278 10.41 9.28 17.90
C TRP A 278 8.96 9.74 17.94
N SER A 279 8.18 9.09 18.82
CA SER A 279 6.81 9.47 19.13
C SER A 279 6.59 9.40 20.65
N VAL A 280 5.93 10.41 21.20
CA VAL A 280 5.39 10.39 22.57
C VAL A 280 3.88 10.43 22.47
N TRP A 281 3.18 9.52 23.16
CA TRP A 281 1.72 9.52 23.19
C TRP A 281 1.15 9.15 24.56
N ALA A 282 -0.05 9.64 24.81
CA ALA A 282 -0.83 9.35 26.01
C ALA A 282 -2.33 9.33 25.66
N THR A 283 -3.05 8.37 26.24
CA THR A 283 -4.48 8.19 26.06
C THR A 283 -5.17 8.11 27.43
N PRO A 284 -5.40 9.27 28.09
CA PRO A 284 -6.13 9.30 29.36
C PRO A 284 -7.60 8.93 29.15
N ARG A 285 -8.14 8.17 30.09
CA ARG A 285 -9.52 7.68 30.12
C ARG A 285 -10.22 8.09 31.41
N SER A 286 -11.39 8.68 31.28
CA SER A 286 -12.30 8.98 32.40
C SER A 286 -13.07 7.73 32.86
N LYS A 287 -13.58 7.75 34.10
CA LYS A 287 -14.44 6.68 34.65
C LYS A 287 -15.75 6.47 33.88
N ILE A 288 -16.21 7.46 33.12
CA ILE A 288 -17.43 7.40 32.29
C ILE A 288 -17.15 6.99 30.83
N GLY A 289 -15.94 6.55 30.51
CA GLY A 289 -15.59 6.06 29.17
C GLY A 289 -15.27 7.13 28.13
N LEU A 290 -15.23 8.42 28.50
CA LEU A 290 -14.60 9.44 27.64
C LEU A 290 -13.09 9.24 27.65
N GLU A 291 -12.47 9.37 26.48
CA GLU A 291 -11.03 9.20 26.29
C GLU A 291 -10.50 10.29 25.35
N ALA A 292 -9.22 10.62 25.49
CA ALA A 292 -8.51 11.52 24.59
C ALA A 292 -7.27 10.83 24.01
N LEU A 293 -6.76 11.33 22.88
CA LEU A 293 -5.45 10.99 22.35
C LEU A 293 -4.59 12.24 22.31
N LEU A 294 -3.45 12.18 22.98
CA LEU A 294 -2.33 13.11 22.86
C LEU A 294 -1.20 12.37 22.15
N ARG A 295 -0.62 12.95 21.10
CA ARG A 295 0.56 12.40 20.41
C ARG A 295 1.41 13.51 19.82
N TRP A 296 2.72 13.39 19.99
CA TRP A 296 3.74 14.17 19.30
C TRP A 296 4.62 13.21 18.53
N ASP A 297 4.68 13.35 17.22
CA ASP A 297 5.56 12.59 16.32
C ASP A 297 6.68 13.50 15.81
N ASN A 298 7.91 13.01 15.73
CA ASN A 298 9.03 13.71 15.10
C ASN A 298 9.92 12.73 14.34
N PHE A 299 10.01 12.90 13.01
CA PHE A 299 10.87 12.09 12.15
C PHE A 299 11.84 12.99 11.36
N THR A 300 13.09 12.57 11.23
CA THR A 300 14.13 13.27 10.49
C THR A 300 14.64 12.37 9.35
N PRO A 301 14.14 12.57 8.10
CA PRO A 301 14.74 11.96 6.91
C PRO A 301 16.09 12.64 6.59
N GLN A 302 17.03 11.90 5.99
CA GLN A 302 18.42 12.37 5.79
C GLN A 302 18.73 13.03 4.43
N ASP A 303 19.89 13.69 4.40
CA ASP A 303 20.25 14.84 3.54
C ASP A 303 20.55 14.56 2.05
N SER A 304 20.62 13.30 1.61
CA SER A 304 20.78 12.99 0.17
C SER A 304 19.45 13.07 -0.61
N CYS A 305 18.40 13.52 0.07
CA CYS A 305 17.07 13.76 -0.47
C CYS A 305 17.01 15.03 -1.36
N ILE A 306 17.79 15.03 -2.46
CA ILE A 306 17.68 16.04 -3.50
C ILE A 306 16.37 15.80 -4.24
N ALA A 307 15.31 16.50 -3.82
CA ALA A 307 14.07 16.58 -4.58
C ALA A 307 14.38 17.12 -5.99
N PRO A 308 14.22 16.33 -7.07
CA PRO A 308 14.40 16.85 -8.41
C PRO A 308 13.34 17.92 -8.64
N ALA A 309 13.72 19.05 -9.23
CA ALA A 309 12.83 20.21 -9.47
C ALA A 309 11.65 19.96 -10.44
N ALA A 310 11.29 18.69 -10.68
CA ALA A 310 10.16 18.23 -11.46
C ALA A 310 9.38 17.04 -10.84
N SER A 311 9.76 16.56 -9.64
CA SER A 311 9.08 15.44 -8.94
C SER A 311 9.21 15.55 -7.42
N PRO A 312 8.17 15.98 -6.67
CA PRO A 312 8.20 16.06 -5.19
C PRO A 312 8.15 14.69 -4.49
N ALA A 313 8.18 13.58 -5.24
CA ALA A 313 7.92 12.23 -4.74
C ALA A 313 9.11 11.54 -4.04
N LEU A 314 10.32 12.13 -4.06
CA LEU A 314 11.51 11.48 -3.50
C LEU A 314 11.81 11.82 -2.04
N CYS A 315 11.10 12.80 -1.46
CA CYS A 315 11.24 13.22 -0.06
C CYS A 315 9.86 13.28 0.59
N PRO A 316 9.32 12.15 1.08
CA PRO A 316 7.93 12.07 1.52
C PRO A 316 7.76 12.59 2.97
N SER A 317 7.99 13.89 3.18
CA SER A 317 7.30 14.64 4.26
C SER A 317 5.86 14.99 3.87
N THR A 318 5.41 14.56 2.68
CA THR A 318 4.00 14.60 2.28
C THR A 318 3.26 13.53 3.09
N VAL A 319 2.48 13.97 4.08
CA VAL A 319 1.52 13.12 4.78
C VAL A 319 0.57 12.50 3.75
N ILE A 320 0.78 11.23 3.40
CA ILE A 320 -0.15 10.48 2.56
C ILE A 320 -1.34 10.08 3.44
N ALA A 321 -2.30 10.99 3.58
CA ALA A 321 -3.61 10.65 4.13
C ALA A 321 -4.26 9.57 3.25
N ASN A 322 -4.42 8.38 3.81
CA ASN A 322 -5.22 7.27 3.27
C ASN A 322 -4.81 6.71 1.89
N GLY A 323 -3.50 6.71 1.58
CA GLY A 323 -2.93 5.76 0.61
C GLY A 323 -3.37 5.90 -0.85
N VAL A 324 -3.70 7.11 -1.32
CA VAL A 324 -3.98 7.37 -2.74
C VAL A 324 -2.79 8.11 -3.39
N PRO A 325 -1.97 7.42 -4.20
CA PRO A 325 -1.04 8.10 -5.09
C PRO A 325 -1.84 8.87 -6.14
N VAL A 326 -1.70 10.19 -6.19
CA VAL A 326 -2.20 10.98 -7.33
C VAL A 326 -1.30 10.64 -8.53
N PRO A 327 -1.80 9.99 -9.60
CA PRO A 327 -0.97 9.65 -10.73
C PRO A 327 -0.50 10.94 -11.45
N PRO A 328 0.72 10.98 -12.03
CA PRO A 328 1.22 12.13 -12.80
C PRO A 328 0.49 12.27 -14.16
N GLY A 329 -0.81 12.62 -14.08
CA GLY A 329 -1.83 12.40 -15.10
C GLY A 329 -2.02 13.51 -16.15
N SER A 330 -1.14 14.51 -16.24
CA SER A 330 -1.30 15.62 -17.20
C SER A 330 -0.03 15.92 -18.02
N GLN A 331 1.16 15.83 -17.42
CA GLN A 331 2.45 16.04 -18.06
C GLN A 331 2.66 15.12 -19.28
N ILE A 332 2.35 13.81 -19.14
CA ILE A 332 2.54 12.83 -20.23
C ILE A 332 1.56 13.11 -21.38
N ARG A 333 0.28 13.36 -21.08
CA ARG A 333 -0.73 13.69 -22.11
C ARG A 333 -0.40 15.01 -22.83
N ARG A 334 0.01 16.07 -22.13
CA ARG A 334 0.45 17.32 -22.77
C ARG A 334 1.71 17.13 -23.62
N ARG A 335 2.71 16.37 -23.16
CA ARG A 335 3.93 16.05 -23.95
C ARG A 335 3.61 15.19 -25.19
N GLN A 336 2.70 14.22 -25.08
CA GLN A 336 2.27 13.41 -26.22
C GLN A 336 1.42 14.19 -27.22
N ARG A 337 0.51 15.07 -26.76
CA ARG A 337 -0.26 15.97 -27.62
C ARG A 337 0.65 16.96 -28.35
N ALA A 338 1.56 17.62 -27.63
CA ALA A 338 2.55 18.52 -28.22
C ALA A 338 3.52 17.82 -29.18
N ARG A 339 3.90 16.55 -28.93
CA ARG A 339 4.66 15.73 -29.91
C ARG A 339 3.83 15.39 -31.15
N ARG A 340 2.53 15.05 -31.00
CA ARG A 340 1.62 14.81 -32.14
C ARG A 340 1.36 16.07 -32.96
N GLU A 341 1.17 17.22 -32.31
CA GLU A 341 1.02 18.52 -32.97
C GLU A 341 2.28 18.93 -33.73
N ARG A 342 3.46 18.83 -33.11
CA ARG A 342 4.75 19.10 -33.79
C ARG A 342 5.05 18.10 -34.91
N ALA A 343 4.59 16.84 -34.80
CA ALA A 343 4.68 15.86 -35.88
C ALA A 343 3.73 16.23 -37.04
N ALA A 344 2.49 16.62 -36.75
CA ALA A 344 1.54 17.12 -37.74
C ALA A 344 2.06 18.37 -38.46
N ASP A 345 2.68 19.33 -37.75
CA ASP A 345 3.29 20.51 -38.35
C ASP A 345 4.53 20.21 -39.20
N ARG A 346 5.27 19.14 -38.91
CA ARG A 346 6.35 18.66 -39.80
C ARG A 346 5.82 17.91 -41.03
N LEU A 347 4.68 17.23 -40.91
CA LEU A 347 4.08 16.45 -42.00
C LEU A 347 3.25 17.31 -42.96
N ARG A 348 2.60 18.37 -42.49
CA ARG A 348 1.79 19.30 -43.32
C ARG A 348 2.57 19.84 -44.54
N PRO A 349 3.80 20.40 -44.41
CA PRO A 349 4.58 20.85 -45.57
C PRO A 349 4.99 19.73 -46.53
N LEU A 350 5.22 18.52 -46.01
CA LEU A 350 5.62 17.36 -46.81
C LEU A 350 4.45 16.83 -47.64
N GLN A 351 3.25 16.68 -47.06
CA GLN A 351 2.05 16.31 -47.79
C GLN A 351 1.68 17.35 -48.85
N VAL A 352 1.80 18.65 -48.58
CA VAL A 352 1.56 19.71 -49.59
C VAL A 352 2.58 19.63 -50.75
N ARG A 353 3.85 19.33 -50.48
CA ARG A 353 4.85 19.08 -51.54
C ARG A 353 4.54 17.81 -52.34
N GLN A 354 4.07 16.75 -51.69
CA GLN A 354 3.74 15.48 -52.33
C GLN A 354 2.50 15.60 -53.22
N LEU A 355 1.45 16.29 -52.76
CA LEU A 355 0.26 16.63 -53.54
C LEU A 355 0.58 17.56 -54.72
N ARG A 356 1.48 18.55 -54.56
CA ARG A 356 1.94 19.36 -55.70
C ARG A 356 2.68 18.51 -56.75
N ARG A 357 3.55 17.57 -56.34
CA ARG A 357 4.22 16.65 -57.27
C ARG A 357 3.25 15.72 -58.00
N GLN A 358 2.26 15.16 -57.30
CA GLN A 358 1.20 14.37 -57.94
C GLN A 358 0.36 15.22 -58.90
N GLY A 359 0.02 16.47 -58.55
CA GLY A 359 -0.68 17.39 -59.43
C GLY A 359 0.10 17.74 -60.71
N GLN A 360 1.42 17.95 -60.61
CA GLN A 360 2.28 18.19 -61.77
C GLN A 360 2.41 16.95 -62.66
N SER A 361 2.66 15.77 -62.08
CA SER A 361 2.73 14.51 -62.83
C SER A 361 1.43 14.22 -63.59
N ARG A 362 0.27 14.44 -62.96
CA ARG A 362 -1.04 14.24 -63.59
C ARG A 362 -1.32 15.28 -64.69
N ALA A 363 -0.76 16.49 -64.58
CA ALA A 363 -0.84 17.50 -65.63
C ALA A 363 0.05 17.17 -66.84
N GLU A 364 1.23 16.57 -66.63
CA GLU A 364 2.09 16.04 -67.71
C GLU A 364 1.46 14.82 -68.39
N GLU A 365 0.81 13.94 -67.63
CA GLU A 365 0.08 12.78 -68.14
C GLU A 365 -1.10 13.22 -69.05
N VAL A 366 -1.89 14.19 -68.61
CA VAL A 366 -2.97 14.79 -69.43
C VAL A 366 -2.43 15.53 -70.67
N ARG A 367 -1.30 16.24 -70.55
CA ARG A 367 -0.63 16.84 -71.72
C ARG A 367 -0.18 15.79 -72.73
N SER A 368 0.38 14.68 -72.25
CA SER A 368 0.85 13.58 -73.10
C SER A 368 -0.31 12.86 -73.79
N ALA A 369 -1.45 12.71 -73.10
CA ALA A 369 -2.67 12.16 -73.68
C ALA A 369 -3.22 13.06 -74.81
N LEU A 370 -3.33 14.39 -74.59
CA LEU A 370 -3.78 15.32 -75.64
C LEU A 370 -2.87 15.31 -76.88
N VAL A 371 -1.55 15.22 -76.70
CA VAL A 371 -0.61 15.13 -77.83
C VAL A 371 -0.78 13.79 -78.57
N GLY A 372 -1.02 12.68 -77.88
CA GLY A 372 -1.30 11.39 -78.51
C GLY A 372 -2.61 11.35 -79.30
N GLU A 373 -3.63 12.09 -78.86
CA GLU A 373 -4.95 12.17 -79.51
C GLU A 373 -4.92 13.08 -80.76
N LEU A 374 -4.09 14.13 -80.75
CA LEU A 374 -3.76 14.96 -81.92
C LEU A 374 -2.96 14.20 -83.01
N VAL A 375 -2.19 13.17 -82.65
CA VAL A 375 -1.51 12.32 -83.64
C VAL A 375 -2.45 11.25 -84.21
N ARG A 376 -3.36 10.67 -83.41
CA ARG A 376 -4.31 9.65 -83.88
C ARG A 376 -5.41 10.13 -84.83
N THR A 377 -5.58 11.44 -85.01
CA THR A 377 -6.58 12.00 -85.92
C THR A 377 -6.10 12.12 -87.37
N SER A 378 -4.84 11.76 -87.69
CA SER A 378 -4.29 11.79 -89.06
C SER A 378 -4.40 10.46 -89.85
N GLU A 379 -4.73 9.34 -89.20
CA GLU A 379 -4.82 8.03 -89.86
C GLU A 379 -6.26 7.46 -89.87
N ARG A 380 -6.92 7.53 -91.03
CA ARG A 380 -8.08 6.68 -91.36
C ARG A 380 -7.80 5.89 -92.65
N PRO A 381 -7.75 4.55 -92.63
CA PRO A 381 -7.67 3.74 -93.83
C PRO A 381 -9.03 3.69 -94.56
N GLY A 382 -8.99 3.59 -95.89
CA GLY A 382 -10.16 3.71 -96.76
C GLY A 382 -11.05 2.47 -96.84
N VAL A 383 -12.25 2.64 -97.39
CA VAL A 383 -13.22 1.58 -97.74
C VAL A 383 -13.51 1.65 -99.23
N SER A 384 -13.60 0.48 -99.90
CA SER A 384 -13.59 0.38 -101.37
C SER A 384 -14.94 0.04 -101.99
N GLN A 385 -15.21 0.57 -103.21
CA GLN A 385 -16.07 0.02 -104.29
C GLN A 385 -17.56 -0.26 -103.96
N ARG A 386 -18.57 0.16 -104.74
CA ARG A 386 -18.73 0.35 -106.22
C ARG A 386 -19.70 1.55 -106.49
N ARG A 387 -20.12 1.94 -107.71
CA ARG A 387 -20.17 1.23 -109.01
C ARG A 387 -19.75 2.08 -110.25
N ARG A 388 -20.70 2.40 -111.15
CA ARG A 388 -20.64 2.94 -112.53
C ARG A 388 -22.09 3.35 -112.95
N PRO A 389 -22.39 4.05 -114.06
CA PRO A 389 -21.79 3.95 -115.42
C PRO A 389 -20.33 4.41 -115.55
#